data_AF-E1LB08-F1
#
_entry.id   AF-E1LB08-F1
#
_cell.length_a   1.000
_cell.length_b   1.000
_cell.length_c   1.000
_cell.angle_alpha   90.00
_cell.angle_beta   90.00
_cell.angle_gamma   90.00
#
_symmetry.space_group_name_H-M   'P 1'
#
loop_
_entity.id
_entity.type
_entity.pdbx_description
1 polymer ?
#
loop_
_entity_poly.entity_id
_entity_poly.type
_entity_poly.pdbx_seq_one_letter_code
_entity_poly.pdbx_strand_id
1 'polypeptide(L)'
;MELLVCIKQVPDTSEIKLDPETNNLIRTGLPSIVNPYDMHALEVALTVKDQIEGSRVTVVTMGPPQAEEALRQCLALGADDAVLVTDRAFGGADTLATSYTIASAIRHIQRTMNRQFQLIFCGKQAIDGDTAQVGPQIAEELGMAQATYACEFSVDQASQKAIVKREHENGYEVIEAPLPLLVTTTAELNEPRQPGLWSSIYAKRYTINHITLRDMPHIDESRIGLTGSPTRVRKVYQPPLRGKVEMLSSVDEGAKKVLELAYHIKPEKFAHLLVPNDTPVVEAQDDEGIDVNDPVQRAASVESVVPSEPKAVDPNTFAAEAAKADVVSEGGDR
;
A
#
# COMPACT_ATOMS: atom_id res chain seq x y z
N MET A 1 -11.10 -1.71 21.27
CA MET A 1 -10.41 -0.63 20.51
C MET A 1 -11.29 -0.14 19.37
N GLU A 2 -11.26 1.15 19.06
CA GLU A 2 -12.03 1.71 17.94
C GLU A 2 -11.12 1.84 16.72
N LEU A 3 -11.47 1.14 15.64
CA LEU A 3 -10.72 1.03 14.40
C LEU A 3 -11.54 1.65 13.27
N LEU A 4 -10.87 2.38 12.37
CA LEU A 4 -11.51 2.90 11.15
C LEU A 4 -10.75 2.45 9.91
N VAL A 5 -11.48 2.09 8.86
CA VAL A 5 -10.91 1.72 7.56
C VAL A 5 -11.48 2.65 6.50
N CYS A 6 -10.61 3.39 5.82
CA CYS A 6 -10.98 4.16 4.64
C CYS A 6 -10.89 3.24 3.43
N ILE A 7 -12.01 3.06 2.73
CA ILE A 7 -12.10 2.28 1.51
C ILE A 7 -12.56 3.15 0.33
N LYS A 8 -12.18 2.77 -0.89
CA LYS A 8 -12.62 3.41 -2.13
C LYS A 8 -13.21 2.38 -3.08
N GLN A 9 -14.38 2.69 -3.62
CA GLN A 9 -14.92 1.97 -4.76
C GLN A 9 -14.18 2.42 -6.04
N VAL A 10 -13.65 1.47 -6.78
CA VAL A 10 -12.89 1.70 -8.02
C VAL A 10 -13.44 0.83 -9.15
N PRO A 11 -13.31 1.25 -10.42
CA PRO A 11 -13.56 0.35 -11.55
C PRO A 11 -12.58 -0.80 -11.53
N ASP A 12 -13.04 -2.02 -11.84
CA ASP A 12 -12.15 -3.16 -11.99
C ASP A 12 -11.31 -3.03 -13.27
N THR A 13 -10.03 -2.70 -13.09
CA THR A 13 -9.08 -2.53 -14.19
C THR A 13 -8.53 -3.86 -14.73
N SER A 14 -8.81 -4.99 -14.07
CA SER A 14 -8.42 -6.32 -14.58
C SER A 14 -9.33 -6.80 -15.72
N GLU A 15 -10.58 -6.33 -15.74
CA GLU A 15 -11.61 -6.66 -16.72
C GLU A 15 -11.64 -5.71 -17.94
N ILE A 16 -10.53 -5.00 -18.18
CA ILE A 16 -10.40 -4.10 -19.33
C ILE A 16 -10.53 -4.90 -20.63
N LYS A 17 -11.64 -4.67 -21.36
CA LYS A 17 -11.90 -5.28 -22.67
C LYS A 17 -11.51 -4.33 -23.79
N LEU A 18 -10.94 -4.89 -24.86
CA LEU A 18 -10.74 -4.18 -26.11
C LEU A 18 -11.94 -4.46 -27.03
N ASP A 19 -12.39 -3.41 -27.69
CA ASP A 19 -13.33 -3.51 -28.80
C ASP A 19 -12.65 -4.27 -29.94
N PRO A 20 -13.21 -5.42 -30.37
CA PRO A 20 -12.58 -6.26 -31.38
C PRO A 20 -12.54 -5.61 -32.78
N GLU A 21 -13.37 -4.60 -33.05
CA GLU A 21 -13.41 -3.90 -34.33
C GLU A 21 -12.53 -2.65 -34.32
N THR A 22 -12.56 -1.89 -33.22
CA THR A 22 -11.87 -0.60 -33.14
C THR A 22 -10.54 -0.65 -32.38
N ASN A 23 -10.23 -1.78 -31.72
CA ASN A 23 -9.12 -1.93 -30.76
C ASN A 23 -9.10 -0.85 -29.66
N ASN A 24 -10.23 -0.18 -29.44
CA ASN A 24 -10.37 0.80 -28.37
C ASN A 24 -10.79 0.10 -27.08
N LEU A 25 -10.44 0.70 -25.94
CA LEU A 25 -10.91 0.24 -24.64
C LEU A 25 -12.44 0.35 -24.52
N ILE A 26 -13.14 -0.76 -24.23
CA ILE A 26 -14.55 -0.73 -23.81
C ILE A 26 -14.58 -0.28 -22.34
N ARG A 27 -14.99 0.97 -22.12
CA ARG A 27 -15.06 1.59 -20.79
C ARG A 27 -16.44 1.51 -20.14
N THR A 28 -17.48 1.22 -20.90
CA THR A 28 -18.84 1.07 -20.40
C THR A 28 -19.04 -0.28 -19.73
N GLY A 29 -19.47 -0.27 -18.47
CA GLY A 29 -19.93 -1.47 -17.76
C GLY A 29 -18.85 -2.27 -17.03
N LEU A 30 -17.68 -1.69 -16.74
CA LEU A 30 -16.74 -2.33 -15.81
C LEU A 30 -17.41 -2.43 -14.42
N PRO A 31 -17.36 -3.60 -13.77
CA PRO A 31 -17.86 -3.73 -12.41
C PRO A 31 -17.06 -2.82 -11.49
N SER A 32 -17.72 -2.28 -10.48
CA SER A 32 -17.07 -1.49 -9.44
C SER A 32 -16.77 -2.39 -8.26
N ILE A 33 -15.53 -2.38 -7.78
CA ILE A 33 -15.04 -3.22 -6.70
C ILE A 33 -14.51 -2.36 -5.55
N VAL A 34 -14.39 -2.94 -4.36
CA VAL A 34 -13.52 -2.35 -3.32
C VAL A 34 -12.08 -2.40 -3.85
N ASN A 35 -11.36 -1.28 -3.76
CA ASN A 35 -9.97 -1.23 -4.17
C ASN A 35 -9.16 -2.36 -3.50
N PRO A 36 -8.35 -3.14 -4.26
CA PRO A 36 -7.65 -4.30 -3.71
C PRO A 36 -6.78 -3.99 -2.49
N TYR A 37 -6.03 -2.88 -2.48
CA TYR A 37 -5.23 -2.48 -1.32
C TYR A 37 -6.10 -2.20 -0.07
N ASP A 38 -7.30 -1.68 -0.27
CA ASP A 38 -8.23 -1.38 0.83
C ASP A 38 -8.82 -2.67 1.42
N MET A 39 -8.87 -3.78 0.66
CA MET A 39 -9.25 -5.09 1.18
C MET A 39 -8.22 -5.62 2.20
N HIS A 40 -6.93 -5.39 1.94
CA HIS A 40 -5.87 -5.71 2.90
C HIS A 40 -5.92 -4.83 4.14
N ALA A 41 -6.30 -3.55 3.97
CA ALA A 41 -6.55 -2.61 5.07
C ALA A 41 -7.72 -3.05 5.95
N LEU A 42 -8.79 -3.55 5.33
CA LEU A 42 -9.92 -4.13 6.05
C LEU A 42 -9.52 -5.41 6.79
N GLU A 43 -8.79 -6.31 6.15
CA GLU A 43 -8.41 -7.59 6.76
C GLU A 43 -7.53 -7.40 8.00
N VAL A 44 -6.55 -6.48 7.97
CA VAL A 44 -5.73 -6.21 9.17
C VAL A 44 -6.58 -5.62 10.29
N ALA A 45 -7.54 -4.75 9.99
CA ALA A 45 -8.44 -4.21 11.00
C ALA A 45 -9.35 -5.30 11.61
N LEU A 46 -9.85 -6.22 10.79
CA LEU A 46 -10.63 -7.37 11.24
C LEU A 46 -9.77 -8.34 12.08
N THR A 47 -8.52 -8.55 11.70
CA THR A 47 -7.57 -9.36 12.49
C THR A 47 -7.32 -8.75 13.86
N VAL A 48 -7.11 -7.43 13.94
CA VAL A 48 -6.99 -6.72 15.23
C VAL A 48 -8.27 -6.84 16.04
N LYS A 49 -9.44 -6.75 15.39
CA LYS A 49 -10.74 -6.95 16.04
C LYS A 49 -10.88 -8.35 16.64
N ASP A 50 -10.47 -9.38 15.91
CA ASP A 50 -10.56 -10.77 16.37
C ASP A 50 -9.60 -11.05 17.54
N GLN A 51 -8.43 -10.41 17.55
CA GLN A 51 -7.43 -10.56 18.60
C GLN A 51 -7.78 -9.82 19.90
N ILE A 52 -8.58 -8.77 19.82
CA ILE A 52 -8.82 -7.87 20.95
C ILE A 52 -10.32 -7.70 21.20
N GLU A 53 -10.78 -8.34 22.27
CA GLU A 53 -12.17 -8.30 22.71
C GLU A 53 -12.70 -6.86 22.86
N GLY A 54 -13.96 -6.66 22.46
CA GLY A 54 -14.61 -5.35 22.50
C GLY A 54 -14.12 -4.35 21.44
N SER A 55 -13.26 -4.78 20.51
CA SER A 55 -12.86 -3.95 19.37
C SER A 55 -13.93 -3.88 18.29
N ARG A 56 -13.94 -2.76 17.57
CA ARG A 56 -14.97 -2.45 16.59
C ARG A 56 -14.37 -1.79 15.36
N VAL A 57 -14.83 -2.20 14.19
CA VAL A 57 -14.35 -1.73 12.89
C VAL A 57 -15.44 -0.90 12.20
N THR A 58 -15.16 0.38 12.00
CA THR A 58 -15.98 1.28 11.17
C THR A 58 -15.35 1.42 9.79
N VAL A 59 -16.09 1.13 8.72
CA VAL A 59 -15.65 1.39 7.34
C VAL A 59 -16.26 2.68 6.83
N VAL A 60 -15.44 3.51 6.18
CA VAL A 60 -15.88 4.77 5.57
C VAL A 60 -15.46 4.82 4.10
N THR A 61 -16.35 5.32 3.25
CA THR A 61 -16.02 5.65 1.86
C THR A 61 -16.58 7.01 1.48
N MET A 62 -15.86 7.75 0.65
CA MET A 62 -16.36 8.97 0.03
C MET A 62 -16.67 8.68 -1.44
N GLY A 63 -17.91 8.95 -1.87
CA GLY A 63 -18.29 8.62 -3.23
C GLY A 63 -19.75 8.87 -3.57
N PRO A 64 -20.16 8.52 -4.80
CA PRO A 64 -21.57 8.54 -5.18
C PRO A 64 -22.37 7.48 -4.39
N PRO A 65 -23.71 7.54 -4.40
CA PRO A 65 -24.56 6.54 -3.73
C PRO A 65 -24.26 5.07 -4.10
N GLN A 66 -23.76 4.81 -5.31
CA GLN A 66 -23.33 3.48 -5.73
C GLN A 66 -22.23 2.87 -4.83
N ALA A 67 -21.42 3.70 -4.17
CA ALA A 67 -20.36 3.24 -3.27
C ALA A 67 -20.89 2.53 -2.01
N GLU A 68 -22.20 2.60 -1.73
CA GLU A 68 -22.84 1.74 -0.72
C GLU A 68 -22.58 0.25 -0.95
N GLU A 69 -22.49 -0.19 -2.21
CA GLU A 69 -22.24 -1.59 -2.53
C GLU A 69 -20.87 -2.07 -2.00
N ALA A 70 -19.85 -1.22 -2.12
CA ALA A 70 -18.52 -1.48 -1.57
C ALA A 70 -18.56 -1.56 -0.03
N LEU A 71 -19.32 -0.67 0.63
CA LEU A 71 -19.51 -0.74 2.08
C LEU A 71 -20.23 -2.03 2.52
N ARG A 72 -21.24 -2.48 1.76
CA ARG A 72 -21.93 -3.75 2.05
C ARG A 72 -21.00 -4.95 1.91
N GLN A 73 -20.10 -4.93 0.94
CA GLN A 73 -19.05 -5.95 0.83
C GLN A 73 -18.19 -5.99 2.10
N CYS A 74 -17.74 -4.83 2.61
CA CYS A 74 -16.96 -4.77 3.84
C CYS A 74 -17.74 -5.24 5.08
N LEU A 75 -19.02 -4.90 5.20
CA LEU A 75 -19.90 -5.42 6.26
C LEU A 75 -20.06 -6.95 6.17
N ALA A 76 -20.15 -7.50 4.96
CA ALA A 76 -20.25 -8.95 4.75
C ALA A 76 -18.98 -9.70 5.17
N LEU A 77 -17.84 -9.00 5.21
CA LEU A 77 -16.56 -9.54 5.67
C LEU A 77 -16.36 -9.43 7.18
N GLY A 78 -17.13 -8.59 7.87
CA GLY A 78 -17.13 -8.51 9.34
C GLY A 78 -16.97 -7.11 9.92
N ALA A 79 -17.01 -6.04 9.11
CA ALA A 79 -17.08 -4.68 9.65
C ALA A 79 -18.37 -4.47 10.46
N ASP A 80 -18.31 -3.62 11.49
CA ASP A 80 -19.42 -3.39 12.42
C ASP A 80 -20.27 -2.19 12.01
N ASP A 81 -19.63 -1.14 11.50
CA ASP A 81 -20.30 0.07 11.05
C ASP A 81 -19.86 0.46 9.65
N ALA A 82 -20.79 1.08 8.91
CA ALA A 82 -20.52 1.60 7.59
C ALA A 82 -21.05 3.03 7.42
N VAL A 83 -20.19 3.90 6.90
CA VAL A 83 -20.49 5.31 6.67
C VAL A 83 -20.17 5.69 5.22
N LEU A 84 -21.16 6.23 4.53
CA LEU A 84 -20.99 6.83 3.22
C LEU A 84 -20.91 8.36 3.36
N VAL A 85 -19.78 8.94 2.95
CA VAL A 85 -19.62 10.39 2.80
C VAL A 85 -20.03 10.75 1.37
N THR A 86 -21.18 11.40 1.20
CA THR A 86 -21.75 11.65 -0.13
C THR A 86 -22.41 13.01 -0.22
N ASP A 87 -21.93 13.84 -1.14
CA ASP A 87 -22.51 15.12 -1.52
C ASP A 87 -21.96 15.53 -2.90
N ARG A 88 -22.74 16.30 -3.68
CA ARG A 88 -22.25 16.87 -4.94
C ARG A 88 -21.10 17.83 -4.71
N ALA A 89 -21.07 18.51 -3.57
CA ALA A 89 -20.00 19.44 -3.19
C ALA A 89 -18.61 18.77 -3.10
N PHE A 90 -18.55 17.45 -2.89
CA PHE A 90 -17.30 16.69 -2.80
C PHE A 90 -16.80 16.20 -4.18
N GLY A 91 -17.61 16.36 -5.23
CA GLY A 91 -17.29 15.89 -6.57
C GLY A 91 -16.10 16.62 -7.20
N GLY A 92 -15.28 15.87 -7.96
CA GLY A 92 -14.12 16.43 -8.67
C GLY A 92 -12.95 16.83 -7.76
N ALA A 93 -12.95 16.38 -6.50
CA ALA A 93 -11.86 16.57 -5.57
C ALA A 93 -10.56 15.89 -6.07
N ASP A 94 -9.43 16.56 -5.86
CA ASP A 94 -8.12 15.92 -5.90
C ASP A 94 -7.77 15.29 -4.55
N THR A 95 -6.52 14.88 -4.35
CA THR A 95 -6.11 14.18 -3.12
C THR A 95 -6.23 15.07 -1.89
N LEU A 96 -5.86 16.35 -1.97
CA LEU A 96 -5.91 17.29 -0.83
C LEU A 96 -7.36 17.58 -0.42
N ALA A 97 -8.22 17.86 -1.38
CA ALA A 97 -9.65 18.09 -1.09
C ALA A 97 -10.34 16.80 -0.58
N THR A 98 -9.94 15.64 -1.10
CA THR A 98 -10.46 14.33 -0.67
C THR A 98 -10.05 14.01 0.77
N SER A 99 -8.76 14.13 1.09
CA SER A 99 -8.24 13.84 2.43
C SER A 99 -8.83 14.79 3.48
N TYR A 100 -8.94 16.09 3.17
CA TYR A 100 -9.61 17.06 4.05
C TYR A 100 -11.08 16.71 4.31
N THR A 101 -11.81 16.31 3.27
CA THR A 101 -13.23 15.91 3.39
C THR A 101 -13.37 14.65 4.26
N ILE A 102 -12.55 13.63 4.01
CA ILE A 102 -12.55 12.37 4.78
C ILE A 102 -12.16 12.63 6.24
N ALA A 103 -11.10 13.39 6.50
CA ALA A 103 -10.69 13.75 7.85
C ALA A 103 -11.78 14.53 8.60
N SER A 104 -12.49 15.45 7.92
CA SER A 104 -13.63 16.16 8.49
C SER A 104 -14.78 15.23 8.84
N ALA A 105 -15.08 14.25 7.98
CA ALA A 105 -16.07 13.23 8.25
C ALA A 105 -15.66 12.32 9.42
N ILE A 106 -14.39 11.91 9.51
CA ILE A 106 -13.86 11.12 10.63
C ILE A 106 -14.04 11.88 11.96
N ARG A 107 -13.70 13.18 12.01
CA ARG A 107 -13.94 14.00 13.20
C ARG A 107 -15.43 14.11 13.53
N HIS A 108 -16.32 14.17 12.54
CA HIS A 108 -17.77 14.13 12.76
C HIS A 108 -18.20 12.78 13.36
N ILE A 109 -17.76 11.66 12.79
CA ILE A 109 -18.06 10.30 13.27
C ILE A 109 -17.63 10.15 14.73
N GLN A 110 -16.41 10.58 15.07
CA GLN A 110 -15.89 10.49 16.44
C GLN A 110 -16.76 11.24 17.46
N ARG A 111 -17.27 12.43 17.08
CA ARG A 111 -18.17 13.22 17.92
C ARG A 111 -19.54 12.56 18.05
N THR A 112 -20.14 12.15 16.94
CA THR A 112 -21.51 11.60 16.90
C THR A 112 -21.59 10.23 17.57
N MET A 113 -20.56 9.39 17.41
CA MET A 113 -20.49 8.07 18.05
C MET A 113 -19.87 8.11 19.46
N ASN A 114 -19.35 9.27 19.90
CA ASN A 114 -18.59 9.43 21.15
C ASN A 114 -17.46 8.40 21.30
N ARG A 115 -16.69 8.22 20.22
CA ARG A 115 -15.65 7.19 20.08
C ARG A 115 -14.42 7.78 19.42
N GLN A 116 -13.23 7.50 19.95
CA GLN A 116 -11.97 8.01 19.41
C GLN A 116 -11.24 6.90 18.66
N PHE A 117 -11.02 7.06 17.36
CA PHE A 117 -10.30 6.06 16.57
C PHE A 117 -8.82 6.05 16.96
N GLN A 118 -8.36 4.89 17.43
CA GLN A 118 -6.95 4.70 17.84
C GLN A 118 -6.09 4.25 16.65
N LEU A 119 -6.70 3.52 15.71
CA LEU A 119 -6.06 3.07 14.48
C LEU A 119 -6.94 3.39 13.29
N ILE A 120 -6.31 3.93 12.24
CA ILE A 120 -6.94 4.14 10.93
C ILE A 120 -6.15 3.35 9.89
N PHE A 121 -6.83 2.55 9.09
CA PHE A 121 -6.23 1.80 8.00
C PHE A 121 -6.70 2.35 6.65
N CYS A 122 -5.79 2.43 5.68
CA CYS A 122 -6.05 2.76 4.29
C CYS A 122 -5.29 1.75 3.41
N GLY A 123 -5.72 1.51 2.17
CA GLY A 123 -4.82 0.88 1.20
C GLY A 123 -3.66 1.82 0.85
N LYS A 124 -2.54 1.25 0.39
CA LYS A 124 -1.37 1.98 -0.14
C LYS A 124 -1.78 3.02 -1.20
N GLN A 125 -2.55 2.58 -2.20
CA GLN A 125 -3.01 3.42 -3.29
C GLN A 125 -4.33 2.89 -3.84
N ALA A 126 -5.07 3.73 -4.56
CA ALA A 126 -6.23 3.30 -5.33
C ALA A 126 -5.84 3.12 -6.81
N ILE A 127 -6.21 1.99 -7.41
CA ILE A 127 -5.78 1.58 -8.76
C ILE A 127 -6.28 2.46 -9.91
N ASP A 128 -7.23 3.35 -9.66
CA ASP A 128 -7.77 4.27 -10.66
C ASP A 128 -6.99 5.59 -10.75
N GLY A 129 -6.43 6.05 -9.63
CA GLY A 129 -5.69 7.31 -9.53
C GLY A 129 -4.19 7.15 -9.23
N ASP A 130 -3.77 6.04 -8.62
CA ASP A 130 -2.39 5.64 -8.34
C ASP A 130 -1.51 6.71 -7.65
N THR A 131 -2.11 7.60 -6.84
CA THR A 131 -1.37 8.70 -6.21
C THR A 131 -0.67 8.33 -4.91
N ALA A 132 -1.18 7.33 -4.18
CA ALA A 132 -0.72 6.95 -2.83
C ALA A 132 -0.69 8.10 -1.78
N GLN A 133 -1.45 9.18 -2.00
CA GLN A 133 -1.37 10.41 -1.19
C GLN A 133 -2.45 10.55 -0.12
N VAL A 134 -3.64 9.97 -0.33
CA VAL A 134 -4.82 10.25 0.50
C VAL A 134 -4.63 9.78 1.94
N GLY A 135 -4.10 8.57 2.15
CA GLY A 135 -3.82 8.05 3.51
C GLY A 135 -2.91 8.97 4.31
N PRO A 136 -1.70 9.31 3.81
CA PRO A 136 -0.81 10.24 4.49
C PRO A 136 -1.40 11.62 4.76
N GLN A 137 -2.15 12.17 3.80
CA GLN A 137 -2.79 13.47 3.99
C GLN A 137 -3.92 13.42 5.04
N ILE A 138 -4.66 12.32 5.16
CA ILE A 138 -5.63 12.13 6.24
C ILE A 138 -4.92 12.14 7.60
N ALA A 139 -3.76 11.47 7.70
CA ALA A 139 -2.98 11.44 8.95
C ALA A 139 -2.55 12.84 9.38
N GLU A 140 -2.01 13.63 8.43
CA GLU A 140 -1.63 15.03 8.65
C GLU A 140 -2.84 15.88 9.10
N GLU A 141 -3.97 15.78 8.39
CA GLU A 141 -5.19 16.51 8.75
C GLU A 141 -5.65 16.17 10.17
N LEU A 142 -5.58 14.91 10.58
CA LEU A 142 -5.99 14.46 11.92
C LEU A 142 -4.92 14.69 13.00
N GLY A 143 -3.70 15.09 12.64
CA GLY A 143 -2.57 15.21 13.56
C GLY A 143 -2.14 13.85 14.14
N MET A 144 -2.21 12.79 13.33
CA MET A 144 -1.87 11.42 13.72
C MET A 144 -0.48 11.01 13.23
N ALA A 145 0.17 10.10 13.96
CA ALA A 145 1.34 9.41 13.43
C ALA A 145 0.94 8.60 12.19
N GLN A 146 1.91 8.32 11.29
CA GLN A 146 1.67 7.52 10.09
C GLN A 146 2.75 6.47 9.83
N ALA A 147 2.33 5.29 9.36
CA ALA A 147 3.20 4.23 8.88
C ALA A 147 2.71 3.78 7.49
N THR A 148 3.47 4.12 6.45
CA THR A 148 3.12 3.80 5.07
C THR A 148 3.77 2.49 4.62
N TYR A 149 3.23 1.86 3.58
CA TYR A 149 3.77 0.62 2.99
C TYR A 149 3.90 -0.54 3.98
N ALA A 150 2.91 -0.72 4.86
CA ALA A 150 2.92 -1.81 5.84
C ALA A 150 2.77 -3.19 5.17
N CYS A 151 3.67 -4.11 5.52
CA CYS A 151 3.66 -5.53 5.11
C CYS A 151 3.60 -6.49 6.31
N GLU A 152 3.84 -6.03 7.55
CA GLU A 152 3.45 -6.74 8.77
C GLU A 152 2.97 -5.70 9.81
N PHE A 153 2.01 -6.08 10.66
CA PHE A 153 1.42 -5.18 11.65
C PHE A 153 1.08 -5.92 12.94
N SER A 154 1.45 -5.34 14.08
CA SER A 154 0.96 -5.74 15.40
C SER A 154 0.72 -4.52 16.28
N VAL A 155 -0.17 -4.65 17.26
CA VAL A 155 -0.51 -3.58 18.19
C VAL A 155 -0.49 -4.09 19.62
N ASP A 156 0.11 -3.31 20.52
CA ASP A 156 0.06 -3.55 21.96
C ASP A 156 -0.76 -2.44 22.64
N GLN A 157 -1.90 -2.85 23.21
CA GLN A 157 -2.79 -1.94 23.92
C GLN A 157 -2.24 -1.47 25.25
N ALA A 158 -1.43 -2.28 25.93
CA ALA A 158 -0.91 -1.94 27.24
C ALA A 158 0.11 -0.80 27.13
N SER A 159 0.99 -0.86 26.12
CA SER A 159 1.98 0.19 25.85
C SER A 159 1.47 1.34 24.98
N GLN A 160 0.26 1.23 24.40
CA GLN A 160 -0.31 2.21 23.45
C GLN A 160 0.59 2.43 22.22
N LYS A 161 1.14 1.35 21.68
CA LYS A 161 2.07 1.37 20.54
C LYS A 161 1.71 0.30 19.52
N ALA A 162 2.13 0.53 18.29
CA ALA A 162 2.09 -0.45 17.22
C ALA A 162 3.48 -0.70 16.65
N ILE A 163 3.74 -1.94 16.26
CA ILE A 163 4.94 -2.33 15.53
C ILE A 163 4.52 -2.57 14.09
N VAL A 164 5.17 -1.87 13.16
CA VAL A 164 4.88 -1.96 11.74
C VAL A 164 6.16 -2.32 11.00
N LYS A 165 6.12 -3.41 10.25
CA LYS A 165 7.15 -3.68 9.24
C LYS A 165 6.70 -3.04 7.94
N ARG A 166 7.51 -2.14 7.39
CA ARG A 166 7.23 -1.44 6.14
C ARG A 166 8.23 -1.79 5.07
N GLU A 167 7.77 -1.94 3.84
CA GLU A 167 8.63 -2.11 2.67
C GLU A 167 9.20 -0.78 2.17
N HIS A 168 10.40 -0.84 1.61
CA HIS A 168 11.02 0.21 0.80
C HIS A 168 11.92 -0.46 -0.25
N GLU A 169 12.48 0.30 -1.19
CA GLU A 169 13.18 -0.25 -2.36
C GLU A 169 14.40 -1.12 -2.02
N ASN A 170 14.97 -0.98 -0.82
CA ASN A 170 16.15 -1.73 -0.38
C ASN A 170 15.83 -2.84 0.64
N GLY A 171 14.55 -3.09 0.94
CA GLY A 171 14.14 -4.12 1.90
C GLY A 171 13.01 -3.67 2.83
N TYR A 172 13.19 -3.91 4.13
CA TYR A 172 12.16 -3.67 5.15
C TYR A 172 12.71 -2.91 6.36
N GLU A 173 11.90 -2.02 6.90
CA GLU A 173 12.14 -1.35 8.19
C GLU A 173 11.08 -1.79 9.19
N VAL A 174 11.50 -2.15 10.41
CA VAL A 174 10.59 -2.39 11.53
C VAL A 174 10.57 -1.14 12.39
N ILE A 175 9.41 -0.50 12.47
CA ILE A 175 9.22 0.74 13.23
C ILE A 175 8.23 0.52 14.38
N GLU A 176 8.48 1.19 15.50
CA GLU A 176 7.55 1.32 16.60
C GLU A 176 6.92 2.73 16.54
N ALA A 177 5.59 2.80 16.61
CA ALA A 177 4.85 4.07 16.52
C ALA A 177 3.79 4.19 17.63
N PRO A 178 3.59 5.39 18.20
CA PRO A 178 2.57 5.62 19.22
C PRO A 178 1.16 5.64 18.60
N LEU A 179 0.15 5.28 19.39
CA LEU A 179 -1.25 5.54 19.06
C LEU A 179 -1.63 7.00 19.43
N PRO A 180 -2.50 7.68 18.66
CA PRO A 180 -3.22 7.19 17.48
C PRO A 180 -2.36 7.15 16.21
N LEU A 181 -2.57 6.13 15.38
CA LEU A 181 -1.75 5.84 14.19
C LEU A 181 -2.61 5.59 12.95
N LEU A 182 -2.21 6.15 11.81
CA LEU A 182 -2.72 5.78 10.49
C LEU A 182 -1.73 4.85 9.78
N VAL A 183 -2.21 3.74 9.24
CA VAL A 183 -1.40 2.75 8.53
C VAL A 183 -1.90 2.58 7.10
N THR A 184 -1.00 2.65 6.12
CA THR A 184 -1.35 2.28 4.73
C THR A 184 -0.82 0.88 4.42
N THR A 185 -1.66 0.00 3.89
CA THR A 185 -1.34 -1.42 3.72
C THR A 185 -0.96 -1.80 2.30
N THR A 186 -0.07 -2.78 2.19
CA THR A 186 0.34 -3.41 0.93
C THR A 186 -0.36 -4.76 0.78
N ALA A 187 -0.24 -5.37 -0.40
CA ALA A 187 -0.78 -6.71 -0.64
C ALA A 187 -0.01 -7.82 0.10
N GLU A 188 1.24 -7.57 0.49
CA GLU A 188 2.06 -8.54 1.24
C GLU A 188 1.58 -8.73 2.69
N LEU A 189 0.73 -7.82 3.19
CA LEU A 189 0.34 -7.78 4.60
C LEU A 189 -0.48 -9.00 5.05
N ASN A 190 -1.40 -9.46 4.21
CA ASN A 190 -2.36 -10.50 4.54
C ASN A 190 -3.11 -10.99 3.29
N GLU A 191 -3.90 -12.05 3.46
CA GLU A 191 -4.88 -12.51 2.48
C GLU A 191 -6.29 -12.19 2.99
N PRO A 192 -7.09 -11.34 2.30
CA PRO A 192 -8.43 -10.99 2.74
C PRO A 192 -9.35 -12.20 2.88
N ARG A 193 -10.08 -12.26 4.00
CA ARG A 193 -11.01 -13.37 4.28
C ARG A 193 -12.20 -13.39 3.32
N GLN A 194 -12.91 -14.51 3.31
CA GLN A 194 -14.16 -14.68 2.57
C GLN A 194 -15.38 -14.31 3.43
N PRO A 195 -16.47 -13.81 2.84
CA PRO A 195 -17.65 -13.42 3.60
C PRO A 195 -18.40 -14.64 4.16
N GLY A 196 -18.84 -14.54 5.41
CA GLY A 196 -19.71 -15.53 6.03
C GLY A 196 -21.18 -15.37 5.62
N LEU A 197 -21.98 -16.44 5.77
CA LEU A 197 -23.41 -16.39 5.47
C LEU A 197 -24.16 -15.38 6.35
N TRP A 198 -23.93 -15.42 7.67
CA TRP A 198 -24.62 -14.55 8.62
C TRP A 198 -24.22 -13.09 8.48
N SER A 199 -22.93 -12.81 8.27
CA SER A 199 -22.43 -11.45 8.02
C SER A 199 -22.96 -10.90 6.69
N SER A 200 -23.11 -11.74 5.65
CA SER A 200 -23.73 -11.33 4.38
C SER A 200 -25.22 -10.95 4.55
N ILE A 201 -25.97 -11.71 5.35
CA ILE A 201 -27.37 -11.37 5.67
C ILE A 201 -27.44 -10.06 6.46
N TYR A 202 -26.55 -9.88 7.44
CA TYR A 202 -26.43 -8.64 8.21
C TYR A 202 -26.13 -7.45 7.30
N ALA A 203 -25.12 -7.57 6.43
CA ALA A 203 -24.70 -6.53 5.50
C ALA A 203 -25.85 -6.07 4.58
N LYS A 204 -26.69 -7.01 4.13
CA LYS A 204 -27.87 -6.69 3.31
C LYS A 204 -28.95 -5.91 4.06
N ARG A 205 -29.05 -6.10 5.39
CA ARG A 205 -30.05 -5.46 6.25
C ARG A 205 -29.55 -4.19 6.93
N TYR A 206 -28.24 -3.98 6.97
CA TYR A 206 -27.63 -2.82 7.61
C TYR A 206 -28.09 -1.51 6.94
N THR A 207 -28.48 -0.53 7.75
CA THR A 207 -28.78 0.82 7.27
C THR A 207 -27.50 1.63 7.29
N ILE A 208 -26.95 1.92 6.10
CA ILE A 208 -25.71 2.66 5.96
C ILE A 208 -25.95 4.12 6.37
N ASN A 209 -25.09 4.65 7.23
CA ASN A 209 -25.18 6.04 7.64
C ASN A 209 -24.61 6.96 6.56
N HIS A 210 -25.34 8.01 6.20
CA HIS A 210 -24.90 8.96 5.17
C HIS A 210 -24.49 10.27 5.84
N ILE A 211 -23.26 10.72 5.55
CA ILE A 211 -22.76 12.03 5.94
C ILE A 211 -22.70 12.90 4.69
N THR A 212 -23.44 14.00 4.73
CA THR A 212 -23.48 15.03 3.68
C THR A 212 -22.76 16.29 4.14
N LEU A 213 -22.67 17.30 3.29
CA LEU A 213 -22.11 18.61 3.68
C LEU A 213 -22.86 19.22 4.87
N ARG A 214 -24.17 18.97 4.97
CA ARG A 214 -25.03 19.54 6.04
C ARG A 214 -24.70 19.02 7.43
N ASP A 215 -24.14 17.82 7.51
CA ASP A 215 -23.77 17.18 8.77
C ASP A 215 -22.43 17.69 9.31
N MET A 216 -21.67 18.42 8.48
CA MET A 216 -20.36 18.99 8.79
C MET A 216 -20.39 20.53 8.78
N PRO A 217 -21.13 21.19 9.68
CA PRO A 217 -21.36 22.65 9.62
C PRO A 217 -20.10 23.52 9.81
N HIS A 218 -18.98 22.93 10.23
CA HIS A 218 -17.71 23.62 10.44
C HIS A 218 -16.66 23.32 9.38
N ILE A 219 -17.03 22.61 8.30
CA ILE A 219 -16.12 22.33 7.20
C ILE A 219 -15.88 23.60 6.38
N ASP A 220 -14.64 23.83 5.96
CA ASP A 220 -14.28 24.92 5.08
C ASP A 220 -14.61 24.51 3.63
N GLU A 221 -15.69 25.07 3.08
CA GLU A 221 -16.15 24.79 1.73
C GLU A 221 -15.12 25.20 0.65
N SER A 222 -14.16 26.09 0.97
CA SER A 222 -13.08 26.44 0.04
C SER A 222 -12.05 25.33 -0.14
N ARG A 223 -12.07 24.30 0.71
CA ARG A 223 -11.11 23.19 0.74
C ARG A 223 -11.69 21.85 0.27
N ILE A 224 -12.94 21.82 -0.18
CA ILE A 224 -13.62 20.59 -0.64
C ILE A 224 -13.90 20.62 -2.14
N GLY A 225 -14.10 19.42 -2.70
CA GLY A 225 -14.48 19.23 -4.10
C GLY A 225 -13.51 19.88 -5.09
N LEU A 226 -14.01 20.11 -6.30
CA LEU A 226 -13.24 20.70 -7.39
C LEU A 226 -12.74 22.13 -7.11
N THR A 227 -13.40 22.88 -6.23
CA THR A 227 -13.00 24.26 -5.87
C THR A 227 -11.77 24.23 -4.97
N GLY A 228 -11.75 23.35 -3.96
CA GLY A 228 -10.63 23.18 -3.04
C GLY A 228 -9.46 22.36 -3.58
N SER A 229 -9.59 21.76 -4.76
CA SER A 229 -8.51 21.04 -5.44
C SER A 229 -7.43 21.99 -5.98
N PRO A 230 -6.19 21.97 -5.45
CA PRO A 230 -5.07 22.69 -6.07
C PRO A 230 -4.67 22.11 -7.44
N THR A 231 -4.90 20.82 -7.68
CA THR A 231 -4.59 20.17 -8.95
C THR A 231 -5.83 20.01 -9.84
N ARG A 232 -5.64 20.08 -11.16
CA ARG A 232 -6.70 19.88 -12.15
C ARG A 232 -6.24 18.97 -13.27
N VAL A 233 -6.99 17.90 -13.52
CA VAL A 233 -6.74 17.00 -14.65
C VAL A 233 -7.11 17.72 -15.94
N ARG A 234 -6.11 18.22 -16.67
CA ARG A 234 -6.32 18.97 -17.92
C ARG A 234 -6.72 18.08 -19.09
N LYS A 235 -6.11 16.90 -19.19
CA LYS A 235 -6.32 15.96 -20.30
C LYS A 235 -6.00 14.54 -19.85
N VAL A 236 -6.86 13.59 -20.22
CA VAL A 236 -6.63 12.16 -20.09
C VAL A 236 -6.49 11.58 -21.48
N TYR A 237 -5.43 10.80 -21.72
CA TYR A 237 -5.20 10.11 -22.99
C TYR A 237 -4.62 8.73 -22.71
N GLN A 238 -4.75 7.83 -23.68
CA GLN A 238 -4.19 6.50 -23.58
C GLN A 238 -2.71 6.54 -24.02
N PRO A 239 -1.79 5.91 -23.28
CA PRO A 239 -0.44 5.71 -23.78
C PRO A 239 -0.50 4.85 -25.05
N PRO A 240 0.42 5.05 -26.01
CA PRO A 240 0.46 4.23 -27.21
C PRO A 240 0.63 2.75 -26.83
N LEU A 241 -0.17 1.87 -27.45
CA LEU A 241 0.01 0.43 -27.32
C LEU A 241 1.43 0.04 -27.79
N ARG A 242 1.95 -1.08 -27.26
CA ARG A 242 3.29 -1.57 -27.62
C ARG A 242 3.45 -1.60 -29.14
N GLY A 243 4.60 -1.09 -29.61
CA GLY A 243 4.94 -1.04 -31.03
C GLY A 243 5.10 -2.42 -31.65
N LYS A 244 5.39 -2.45 -32.95
CA LYS A 244 5.67 -3.70 -33.67
C LYS A 244 6.78 -4.48 -32.96
N VAL A 245 6.50 -5.75 -32.69
CA VAL A 245 7.51 -6.69 -32.19
C VAL A 245 8.38 -7.09 -33.37
N GLU A 246 9.69 -6.88 -33.24
CA GLU A 246 10.69 -7.36 -34.18
C GLU A 246 11.26 -8.68 -33.64
N MET A 247 11.17 -9.74 -34.43
CA MET A 247 11.77 -11.04 -34.09
C MET A 247 13.23 -11.02 -34.54
N LEU A 248 14.15 -11.24 -33.61
CA LEU A 248 15.59 -11.23 -33.91
C LEU A 248 16.05 -12.66 -34.24
N SER A 249 16.92 -12.77 -35.24
CA SER A 249 17.32 -14.06 -35.85
C SER A 249 18.34 -14.85 -35.03
N SER A 250 19.11 -14.18 -34.17
CA SER A 250 20.18 -14.82 -33.39
C SER A 250 20.35 -14.16 -32.02
N VAL A 251 20.96 -14.91 -31.10
CA VAL A 251 21.28 -14.44 -29.74
C VAL A 251 22.25 -13.25 -29.78
N ASP A 252 23.27 -13.31 -30.65
CA ASP A 252 24.28 -12.24 -30.77
C ASP A 252 23.70 -10.93 -31.31
N GLU A 253 22.84 -11.02 -32.33
CA GLU A 253 22.11 -9.88 -32.86
C GLU A 253 21.13 -9.31 -31.82
N GLY A 254 20.46 -10.20 -31.07
CA GLY A 254 19.64 -9.87 -29.92
C GLY A 254 20.36 -9.06 -28.87
N ALA A 255 21.51 -9.55 -28.40
CA ALA A 255 22.31 -8.89 -27.37
C ALA A 255 22.75 -7.49 -27.82
N LYS A 256 23.24 -7.36 -29.06
CA LYS A 256 23.64 -6.05 -29.62
C LYS A 256 22.47 -5.07 -29.70
N LYS A 257 21.30 -5.53 -30.19
CA LYS A 257 20.13 -4.67 -30.33
C LYS A 257 19.58 -4.22 -28.99
N VAL A 258 19.54 -5.11 -27.99
CA VAL A 258 19.13 -4.77 -26.62
C VAL A 258 20.08 -3.74 -26.02
N LEU A 259 21.38 -3.89 -26.22
CA LEU A 259 22.40 -2.96 -25.73
C LEU A 259 22.25 -1.56 -26.37
N GLU A 260 22.05 -1.53 -27.69
CA GLU A 260 21.80 -0.30 -28.46
C GLU A 260 20.54 0.43 -27.95
N LEU A 261 19.43 -0.31 -27.78
CA LEU A 261 18.19 0.23 -27.24
C LEU A 261 18.37 0.73 -25.80
N ALA A 262 19.05 -0.04 -24.94
CA ALA A 262 19.32 0.35 -23.56
C ALA A 262 20.12 1.65 -23.48
N TYR A 263 21.16 1.79 -24.30
CA TYR A 263 21.95 3.02 -24.40
C TYR A 263 21.15 4.22 -24.89
N HIS A 264 20.28 4.04 -25.89
CA HIS A 264 19.41 5.12 -26.35
C HIS A 264 18.43 5.59 -25.26
N ILE A 265 18.05 4.72 -24.32
CA ILE A 265 17.12 5.05 -23.23
C ILE A 265 17.85 5.68 -22.04
N LYS A 266 19.01 5.15 -21.62
CA LYS A 266 19.79 5.65 -20.47
C LYS A 266 21.29 5.62 -20.75
N PRO A 267 21.82 6.56 -21.56
CA PRO A 267 23.21 6.53 -22.00
C PRO A 267 24.18 6.54 -20.80
N GLU A 268 23.87 7.27 -19.74
CA GLU A 268 24.69 7.34 -18.52
C GLU A 268 24.84 6.00 -17.78
N LYS A 269 23.86 5.08 -17.89
CA LYS A 269 23.95 3.75 -17.26
C LYS A 269 24.64 2.73 -18.14
N PHE A 270 24.62 2.89 -19.47
CA PHE A 270 25.05 1.85 -20.40
C PHE A 270 26.28 2.25 -21.24
N ALA A 271 26.77 3.49 -21.12
CA ALA A 271 27.95 3.96 -21.87
C ALA A 271 29.20 3.08 -21.66
N HIS A 272 29.39 2.53 -20.45
CA HIS A 272 30.52 1.66 -20.13
C HIS A 272 30.48 0.29 -20.84
N LEU A 273 29.34 -0.11 -21.40
CA LEU A 273 29.17 -1.37 -22.12
C LEU A 273 29.36 -1.23 -23.65
N LEU A 274 29.46 0.01 -24.14
CA LEU A 274 29.62 0.33 -25.56
C LEU A 274 31.04 0.79 -25.93
N VAL A 275 31.99 0.65 -25.01
CA VAL A 275 33.40 0.91 -25.31
C VAL A 275 33.82 -0.07 -26.41
N PRO A 276 34.33 0.40 -27.55
CA PRO A 276 34.90 -0.49 -28.56
C PRO A 276 35.99 -1.34 -27.90
N ASN A 277 35.88 -2.67 -28.03
CA ASN A 277 36.96 -3.59 -27.69
C ASN A 277 38.13 -3.37 -28.68
N ASP A 278 38.86 -2.27 -28.53
CA ASP A 278 40.21 -2.12 -29.10
C ASP A 278 41.27 -2.75 -28.18
N THR A 279 40.85 -3.31 -27.05
CA THR A 279 41.71 -4.21 -26.28
C THR A 279 41.28 -5.63 -26.63
N PRO A 280 42.15 -6.45 -27.25
CA PRO A 280 41.83 -7.84 -27.52
C PRO A 280 41.49 -8.50 -26.18
N VAL A 281 40.39 -9.26 -26.16
CA VAL A 281 40.13 -10.22 -25.09
C VAL A 281 41.33 -11.16 -25.11
N VAL A 282 42.25 -11.00 -24.16
CA VAL A 282 43.26 -12.01 -23.89
C VAL A 282 42.44 -13.20 -23.42
N GLU A 283 42.32 -14.23 -24.28
CA GLU A 283 41.86 -15.53 -23.82
C GLU A 283 42.67 -15.85 -22.58
N ALA A 284 41.98 -16.05 -21.45
CA ALA A 284 42.62 -16.48 -20.23
C ALA A 284 43.47 -17.68 -20.60
N GLN A 285 44.78 -17.58 -20.38
CA GLN A 285 45.68 -18.73 -20.45
C GLN A 285 45.02 -19.84 -19.63
N ASP A 286 44.94 -21.03 -20.21
CA ASP A 286 44.44 -22.22 -19.54
C ASP A 286 44.97 -22.26 -18.11
N ASP A 287 44.09 -21.97 -17.15
CA ASP A 287 44.39 -22.04 -15.73
C ASP A 287 44.62 -23.52 -15.46
N GLU A 288 45.88 -23.93 -15.30
CA GLU A 288 46.22 -25.29 -14.91
C GLU A 288 45.47 -25.57 -13.61
N GLY A 289 44.41 -26.38 -13.72
CA GLY A 289 43.43 -26.55 -12.66
C GLY A 289 44.06 -26.86 -11.31
N ILE A 290 43.42 -26.34 -10.26
CA ILE A 290 43.77 -26.56 -8.85
C ILE A 290 43.92 -28.06 -8.57
N ASP A 291 45.08 -28.48 -8.10
CA ASP A 291 45.31 -29.87 -7.64
C ASP A 291 44.61 -30.08 -6.29
N VAL A 292 43.47 -30.75 -6.34
CA VAL A 292 42.61 -31.07 -5.19
C VAL A 292 43.28 -31.96 -4.12
N ASN A 293 44.49 -32.46 -4.37
CA ASN A 293 45.25 -33.28 -3.42
C ASN A 293 46.34 -32.50 -2.65
N ASP A 294 46.59 -31.22 -2.97
CA ASP A 294 47.52 -30.38 -2.20
C ASP A 294 46.82 -29.77 -0.96
N PRO A 295 47.23 -30.13 0.27
CA PRO A 295 46.62 -29.62 1.50
C PRO A 295 46.85 -28.11 1.74
N VAL A 296 47.81 -27.47 1.06
CA VAL A 296 48.07 -26.04 1.18
C VAL A 296 47.08 -25.22 0.34
N GLN A 297 46.70 -25.70 -0.85
CA GLN A 297 45.73 -25.00 -1.72
C GLN A 297 44.28 -25.17 -1.24
N ARG A 298 43.99 -26.19 -0.42
CA ARG A 298 42.66 -26.44 0.18
C ARG A 298 42.24 -25.39 1.23
N ALA A 299 43.18 -24.64 1.80
CA ALA A 299 42.91 -23.70 2.89
C ALA A 299 42.53 -22.28 2.42
N ALA A 300 42.67 -21.97 1.13
CA ALA A 300 42.43 -20.62 0.60
C ALA A 300 41.00 -20.41 0.03
N SER A 301 40.13 -21.41 0.06
CA SER A 301 38.82 -21.38 -0.60
C SER A 301 37.64 -21.67 0.33
N VAL A 302 37.61 -21.05 1.51
CA VAL A 302 36.36 -20.99 2.30
C VAL A 302 36.18 -19.60 2.88
N GLU A 303 35.33 -18.81 2.23
CA GLU A 303 34.33 -17.96 2.92
C GLU A 303 33.13 -17.81 1.98
N SER A 304 32.36 -18.89 1.85
CA SER A 304 30.98 -18.82 1.39
C SER A 304 30.09 -18.41 2.57
N VAL A 305 29.53 -17.21 2.52
CA VAL A 305 28.40 -16.84 3.38
C VAL A 305 27.14 -17.47 2.77
N VAL A 306 26.59 -18.46 3.47
CA VAL A 306 25.36 -19.18 3.14
C VAL A 306 24.15 -18.25 3.41
N PRO A 307 23.05 -18.31 2.62
CA PRO A 307 21.82 -17.61 2.95
C PRO A 307 21.26 -18.15 4.27
N SER A 308 20.88 -17.25 5.18
CA SER A 308 20.27 -17.67 6.45
C SER A 308 18.90 -18.33 6.20
N GLU A 309 18.78 -19.61 6.55
CA GLU A 309 17.49 -20.28 6.73
C GLU A 309 16.69 -19.67 7.90
N PRO A 310 15.34 -19.72 7.86
CA PRO A 310 14.50 -19.08 8.86
C PRO A 310 14.61 -19.81 10.20
N LYS A 311 15.04 -19.08 11.25
CA LYS A 311 14.93 -19.57 12.63
C LYS A 311 13.51 -19.34 13.14
N ALA A 312 12.86 -20.41 13.60
CA ALA A 312 11.68 -20.29 14.46
C ALA A 312 12.07 -19.50 15.72
N VAL A 313 11.38 -18.39 15.97
CA VAL A 313 11.64 -17.51 17.11
C VAL A 313 10.86 -18.01 18.32
N ASP A 314 11.57 -18.30 19.42
CA ASP A 314 10.98 -18.63 20.72
C ASP A 314 10.42 -17.34 21.35
N PRO A 315 9.12 -17.27 21.67
CA PRO A 315 8.46 -16.04 22.17
C PRO A 315 9.04 -15.50 23.49
N ASN A 316 9.89 -16.26 24.20
CA ASN A 316 10.49 -15.80 25.46
C ASN A 316 11.81 -15.00 25.29
N THR A 317 12.33 -14.83 24.06
CA THR A 317 13.58 -14.08 23.85
C THR A 317 13.41 -12.55 23.93
N PHE A 318 12.23 -12.01 23.61
CA PHE A 318 11.97 -10.56 23.65
C PHE A 318 11.94 -9.96 25.06
N ALA A 319 11.59 -10.75 26.08
CA ALA A 319 11.54 -10.28 27.47
C ALA A 319 12.94 -10.03 28.07
N ALA A 320 13.99 -10.68 27.56
CA ALA A 320 15.33 -10.62 28.12
C ALA A 320 16.19 -9.48 27.55
N GLU A 321 15.91 -9.01 26.33
CA GLU A 321 16.63 -7.89 25.71
C GLU A 321 16.08 -6.52 26.13
N ALA A 322 14.78 -6.41 26.44
CA ALA A 322 14.19 -5.20 27.02
C ALA A 322 14.75 -4.86 28.42
N ALA A 323 15.17 -5.86 29.20
CA ALA A 323 15.72 -5.66 30.54
C ALA A 323 17.20 -5.22 30.58
N LYS A 324 17.89 -5.17 29.43
CA LYS A 324 19.31 -4.76 29.34
C LYS A 324 19.52 -3.34 28.82
N ALA A 325 18.47 -2.65 28.38
CA ALA A 325 18.55 -1.28 27.87
C ALA A 325 18.41 -0.19 28.95
N ASP A 326 18.07 -0.55 30.20
CA ASP A 326 17.81 0.41 31.30
C ASP A 326 19.07 0.92 32.03
N VAL A 327 20.27 0.74 31.48
CA VAL A 327 21.50 1.26 32.10
C VAL A 327 22.40 1.91 31.06
N VAL A 328 22.03 3.10 30.57
CA VAL A 328 22.91 4.26 30.36
C VAL A 328 22.02 5.49 30.16
N SER A 329 21.72 6.21 31.24
CA SER A 329 21.21 7.58 31.21
C SER A 329 22.31 8.52 31.67
N GLU A 330 22.82 9.40 30.81
CA GLU A 330 23.46 10.66 31.24
C GLU A 330 23.60 11.65 30.07
N GLY A 331 22.86 12.77 30.17
CA GLY A 331 23.32 14.11 29.81
C GLY A 331 23.41 14.54 28.33
N GLY A 332 22.59 15.52 27.94
CA GLY A 332 22.84 16.34 26.76
C GLY A 332 21.74 17.35 26.42
N ASP A 333 21.82 18.55 26.99
CA ASP A 333 21.07 19.77 26.59
C ASP A 333 21.28 20.13 25.10
N ARG A 334 20.18 20.33 24.36
CA ARG A 334 19.80 21.54 23.60
C ARG A 334 18.68 21.26 22.60
#